data_AF-A0A812MNX0-F1
#
_entry.id   AF-A0A812MNX0-F1
#
_cell.length_a   1.000
_cell.length_b   1.000
_cell.length_c   1.000
_cell.angle_alpha   90.00
_cell.angle_beta   90.00
_cell.angle_gamma   90.00
#
_symmetry.space_group_name_H-M   'P 1'
#
loop_
_entity.id
_entity.type
_entity.pdbx_description
1 polymer ?
#
loop_
_entity_poly.entity_id
_entity_poly.type
_entity_poly.pdbx_seq_one_letter_code
_entity_poly.pdbx_strand_id
1 'polypeptide(L)'
;MLALCESCPGDPTDGPQEEFHVDILGEKIAQESPAAHALELFPYEPKTCTLCNDLESAVEVQLAQGRGWQVIYPKAELDFGLPESLPVSVRLRDDPCVYGWCNAVKAGHCSIRHAETALDALWARWKRECVAQLKLSRDFEDFGAEAEKHFRKEEEAAAQEARLQKIRQWQISKQMNAEVNRVALRRQACAYFWISLFVVVVLGAMIFCTVKFLLMENEWLGAGLSTSFMVLWLCAWLALVGICAASGEADRHQTAEMESAIQATQPELRSFRLRDPNAAALDGLLDLFTKPSWHHCKILIPLLLTCCTGLVGFGCAIAMTVAALWTGASGKKDEVSPEKIYWLSAFILVIPTLMAVCAYFGSEGDLFETLVQPCGKNLTAFLLQPPKRSVDAAVYTTHQHTIVFEGNVIPNRETVCSWPGKYASAWDALVEGSRQNDISAADLHGDCWCIPLYGEKKPWGCRWWSKWIANIELAVKKGAILDVYFFNGKKGKGKVKDFLTAGQEHMRREAIFARKADFEKSMDYQQALDSGLGHLSKNQGPDSSSPFAREVHRLFLAWLPEEDRQFLEAAEGLGNSQKAEVAWLERKGYCYVEKEVSELRSSSPKATDPIGQAIEPIP
;
A
#
# COMPACT_ATOMS: atom_id res chain seq x y z
N MET A 1 50.17 -15.23 -33.25
CA MET A 1 50.51 -16.32 -34.18
C MET A 1 49.21 -17.06 -34.47
N LEU A 2 48.32 -16.54 -35.32
CA LEU A 2 48.35 -16.58 -36.80
C LEU A 2 48.50 -18.00 -37.37
N ALA A 3 47.35 -18.50 -37.85
CA ALA A 3 47.08 -19.19 -39.12
C ALA A 3 47.90 -20.43 -39.56
N LEU A 4 47.17 -21.47 -39.99
CA LEU A 4 47.18 -22.12 -41.34
C LEU A 4 46.49 -23.49 -41.21
N CYS A 5 45.29 -23.69 -41.79
CA CYS A 5 44.98 -24.13 -43.17
C CYS A 5 45.28 -25.60 -43.50
N GLU A 6 44.18 -26.27 -43.91
CA GLU A 6 44.05 -27.28 -44.97
C GLU A 6 44.78 -28.62 -44.85
N SER A 7 44.01 -29.72 -44.73
CA SER A 7 43.84 -30.71 -45.81
C SER A 7 43.06 -31.95 -45.34
N CYS A 8 41.95 -32.26 -46.00
CA CYS A 8 41.45 -33.64 -46.11
C CYS A 8 42.28 -34.38 -47.18
N PRO A 9 42.50 -35.69 -47.04
CA PRO A 9 41.74 -36.58 -47.92
C PRO A 9 41.41 -37.94 -47.31
N GLY A 10 40.46 -38.64 -47.95
CA GLY A 10 40.58 -40.08 -48.14
C GLY A 10 39.77 -40.97 -47.20
N ASP A 11 38.64 -41.42 -47.75
CA ASP A 11 37.99 -42.70 -47.46
C ASP A 11 38.99 -43.88 -47.49
N PRO A 12 38.87 -44.86 -46.58
CA PRO A 12 39.32 -46.22 -46.86
C PRO A 12 38.17 -47.22 -46.72
N THR A 13 37.63 -47.61 -47.87
CA THR A 13 37.04 -48.92 -48.09
C THR A 13 38.09 -50.03 -47.92
N ASP A 14 37.61 -51.18 -47.43
CA ASP A 14 38.21 -52.52 -47.50
C ASP A 14 39.35 -52.88 -46.53
N GLY A 15 38.98 -53.69 -45.52
CA GLY A 15 39.88 -54.50 -44.69
C GLY A 15 39.13 -55.73 -44.15
N PRO A 16 39.78 -56.90 -44.03
CA PRO A 16 39.18 -58.21 -44.32
C PRO A 16 38.43 -58.85 -43.14
N GLN A 17 37.42 -59.66 -43.49
CA GLN A 17 36.76 -60.60 -42.59
C GLN A 17 37.72 -61.77 -42.27
N GLU A 18 38.12 -61.91 -41.01
CA GLU A 18 38.70 -63.14 -40.48
C GLU A 18 37.56 -64.09 -40.05
N GLU A 19 37.34 -65.13 -40.84
CA GLU A 19 36.58 -66.31 -40.47
C GLU A 19 37.34 -67.12 -39.40
N PHE A 20 36.82 -67.14 -38.17
CA PHE A 20 37.24 -68.13 -37.18
C PHE A 20 36.42 -69.41 -37.34
N HIS A 21 37.05 -70.41 -37.96
CA HIS A 21 36.66 -71.81 -37.91
C HIS A 21 36.85 -72.32 -36.47
N VAL A 22 35.77 -72.73 -35.81
CA VAL A 22 35.84 -73.50 -34.55
C VAL A 22 35.36 -74.91 -34.83
N ASP A 23 36.29 -75.85 -34.73
CA ASP A 23 36.07 -77.28 -34.91
C ASP A 23 35.18 -77.87 -33.83
N ILE A 24 34.31 -78.74 -34.32
CA ILE A 24 33.48 -79.70 -33.62
C ILE A 24 34.38 -80.80 -33.05
N LEU A 25 34.25 -81.12 -31.76
CA LEU A 25 34.33 -82.48 -31.19
C LEU A 25 34.10 -82.44 -29.67
N GLY A 26 33.15 -83.25 -29.18
CA GLY A 26 33.04 -83.53 -27.74
C GLY A 26 31.67 -83.95 -27.24
N GLU A 27 31.18 -85.10 -27.71
CA GLU A 27 30.01 -85.80 -27.14
C GLU A 27 30.20 -86.18 -25.66
N LYS A 28 29.07 -86.13 -24.93
CA LYS A 28 28.66 -86.95 -23.78
C LYS A 28 29.46 -86.82 -22.46
N ILE A 29 28.76 -86.30 -21.43
CA ILE A 29 28.39 -87.06 -20.22
C ILE A 29 27.08 -86.47 -19.67
N ALA A 30 26.13 -87.37 -19.43
CA ALA A 30 24.85 -87.12 -18.80
C ALA A 30 25.00 -86.98 -17.27
N GLN A 31 24.27 -86.05 -16.66
CA GLN A 31 23.43 -86.33 -15.49
C GLN A 31 22.55 -85.12 -15.18
N GLU A 32 21.25 -85.33 -15.38
CA GLU A 32 20.15 -84.43 -15.08
C GLU A 32 20.07 -84.17 -13.57
N SER A 33 20.06 -82.89 -13.19
CA SER A 33 19.57 -82.43 -11.89
C SER A 33 18.30 -81.58 -12.13
N PRO A 34 17.12 -81.94 -11.58
CA PRO A 34 15.86 -81.22 -11.83
C PRO A 34 15.79 -79.80 -11.24
N ALA A 35 16.87 -79.31 -10.59
CA ALA A 35 16.88 -78.01 -9.92
C ALA A 35 17.42 -76.84 -10.78
N ALA A 36 17.92 -77.10 -12.00
CA ALA A 36 18.61 -76.10 -12.83
C ALA A 36 17.74 -75.43 -13.91
N HIS A 37 16.44 -75.74 -14.01
CA HIS A 37 15.53 -75.15 -15.01
C HIS A 37 14.46 -74.20 -14.43
N ALA A 38 14.56 -73.82 -13.16
CA ALA A 38 13.64 -72.86 -12.52
C ALA A 38 14.22 -71.44 -12.35
N LEU A 39 15.38 -71.15 -12.94
CA LEU A 39 16.07 -69.85 -12.82
C LEU A 39 16.10 -69.02 -14.11
N GLU A 40 15.55 -69.53 -15.21
CA GLU A 40 15.40 -68.75 -16.43
C GLU A 40 14.04 -68.04 -16.45
N LEU A 41 14.09 -66.73 -16.71
CA LEU A 41 12.97 -65.80 -16.94
C LEU A 41 12.35 -65.14 -15.71
N PHE A 42 13.16 -64.58 -14.81
CA PHE A 42 12.72 -63.32 -14.19
C PHE A 42 12.96 -62.20 -15.22
N PRO A 43 11.92 -61.52 -15.73
CA PRO A 43 12.12 -60.39 -16.62
C PRO A 43 13.01 -59.38 -15.92
N TYR A 44 14.13 -59.02 -16.55
CA TYR A 44 15.01 -57.96 -16.08
C TYR A 44 14.23 -56.65 -16.23
N GLU A 45 13.44 -56.30 -15.21
CA GLU A 45 12.77 -55.01 -15.18
C GLU A 45 13.87 -53.92 -15.17
N PRO A 46 13.89 -53.02 -16.16
CA PRO A 46 14.88 -51.95 -16.20
C PRO A 46 14.77 -51.14 -14.92
N LYS A 47 15.86 -51.10 -14.15
CA LYS A 47 15.93 -50.31 -12.92
C LYS A 47 15.73 -48.83 -13.27
N THR A 48 14.62 -48.25 -12.85
CA THR A 48 14.36 -46.81 -12.92
C THR A 48 14.98 -46.13 -11.71
N CYS A 49 15.48 -44.91 -11.91
CA CYS A 49 15.82 -43.99 -10.83
C CYS A 49 14.74 -42.90 -10.80
N THR A 50 14.32 -42.52 -9.61
CA THR A 50 13.32 -41.46 -9.42
C THR A 50 14.01 -40.28 -8.76
N LEU A 51 13.99 -39.11 -9.40
CA LEU A 51 14.45 -37.86 -8.80
C LEU A 51 13.25 -37.12 -8.22
N CYS A 52 13.24 -36.93 -6.92
CA CYS A 52 12.20 -36.20 -6.20
C CYS A 52 12.63 -34.77 -5.94
N ASN A 53 11.83 -33.80 -6.39
CA ASN A 53 12.03 -32.41 -6.00
C ASN A 53 11.40 -32.15 -4.62
N ASP A 54 12.24 -32.22 -3.59
CA ASP A 54 11.87 -31.93 -2.20
C ASP A 54 12.07 -30.47 -1.79
N LEU A 55 12.41 -29.59 -2.74
CA LEU A 55 12.50 -28.15 -2.52
C LEU A 55 11.13 -27.48 -2.75
N GLU A 56 10.93 -26.31 -2.13
CA GLU A 56 9.72 -25.49 -2.33
C GLU A 56 9.76 -24.64 -3.62
N SER A 57 10.71 -24.92 -4.52
CA SER A 57 10.91 -24.20 -5.78
C SER A 57 10.96 -25.14 -6.98
N ALA A 58 10.68 -24.58 -8.17
CA ALA A 58 10.85 -25.31 -9.42
C ALA A 58 12.33 -25.49 -9.73
N VAL A 59 12.70 -26.69 -10.15
CA VAL A 59 14.08 -27.05 -10.49
C VAL A 59 14.13 -27.53 -11.92
N GLU A 60 15.18 -27.12 -12.63
CA GLU A 60 15.48 -27.64 -13.96
C GLU A 60 16.52 -28.75 -13.85
N VAL A 61 16.28 -29.85 -14.54
CA VAL A 61 17.11 -31.05 -14.52
C VAL A 61 17.53 -31.39 -15.94
N GLN A 62 18.82 -31.56 -16.16
CA GLN A 62 19.39 -31.99 -17.43
C GLN A 62 20.03 -33.36 -17.28
N LEU A 63 19.51 -34.32 -18.06
CA LEU A 63 20.11 -35.64 -18.22
C LEU A 63 21.15 -35.58 -19.35
N ALA A 64 22.27 -36.30 -19.19
CA ALA A 64 23.37 -36.32 -20.16
C ALA A 64 22.95 -36.71 -21.61
N GLN A 65 21.83 -37.40 -21.77
CA GLN A 65 21.31 -37.89 -23.06
C GLN A 65 20.67 -36.80 -23.95
N GLY A 66 20.92 -35.52 -23.69
CA GLY A 66 20.66 -34.45 -24.66
C GLY A 66 19.20 -34.01 -24.83
N ARG A 67 18.27 -34.38 -23.93
CA ARG A 67 16.85 -33.96 -24.01
C ARG A 67 16.57 -32.52 -23.53
N GLY A 68 17.61 -31.68 -23.42
CA GLY A 68 17.49 -30.35 -22.82
C GLY A 68 17.17 -30.38 -21.33
N TRP A 69 16.80 -29.22 -20.79
CA TRP A 69 16.40 -29.04 -19.40
C TRP A 69 14.91 -29.41 -19.22
N GLN A 70 14.61 -30.28 -18.27
CA GLN A 70 13.25 -30.65 -17.86
C GLN A 70 12.91 -30.03 -16.52
N VAL A 71 11.66 -29.62 -16.33
CA VAL A 71 11.24 -28.89 -15.13
C VAL A 71 10.56 -29.86 -14.18
N ILE A 72 11.03 -29.87 -12.93
CA ILE A 72 10.39 -30.62 -11.84
C ILE A 72 9.89 -29.59 -10.83
N TYR A 73 8.57 -29.55 -10.62
CA TYR A 73 7.96 -28.68 -9.62
C TYR A 73 8.03 -29.29 -8.21
N PRO A 74 7.74 -28.50 -7.15
CA PRO A 74 7.76 -29.02 -5.79
C PRO A 74 6.89 -30.27 -5.62
N LYS A 75 7.47 -31.28 -4.98
CA LYS A 75 6.86 -32.61 -4.72
C LYS A 75 6.62 -33.47 -5.95
N ALA A 76 7.02 -33.01 -7.13
CA ALA A 76 6.98 -33.84 -8.33
C ALA A 76 8.20 -34.78 -8.37
N GLU A 77 8.03 -35.88 -9.08
CA GLU A 77 9.02 -36.92 -9.27
C GLU A 77 9.31 -37.08 -10.76
N LEU A 78 10.58 -37.27 -11.12
CA LEU A 78 11.02 -37.56 -12.49
C LEU A 78 11.68 -38.93 -12.53
N ASP A 79 11.04 -39.86 -13.23
CA ASP A 79 11.59 -41.18 -13.50
C ASP A 79 12.48 -41.16 -14.74
N PHE A 80 13.69 -41.69 -14.62
CA PHE A 80 14.58 -41.91 -15.75
C PHE A 80 15.23 -43.30 -15.69
N GLY A 81 15.39 -43.90 -16.87
CA GLY A 81 16.08 -45.18 -17.01
C GLY A 81 17.58 -45.02 -16.78
N LEU A 82 18.18 -45.93 -16.01
CA LEU A 82 19.62 -45.94 -15.74
C LEU A 82 20.37 -46.84 -16.74
N PRO A 83 21.07 -46.31 -17.76
CA PRO A 83 22.35 -46.90 -18.15
C PRO A 83 23.34 -46.71 -16.99
N GLU A 84 24.39 -47.54 -16.95
CA GLU A 84 25.18 -47.88 -15.74
C GLU A 84 25.75 -46.71 -14.92
N SER A 85 25.78 -45.49 -15.45
CA SER A 85 25.91 -44.24 -14.69
C SER A 85 25.49 -43.06 -15.58
N LEU A 86 24.58 -42.19 -15.13
CA LEU A 86 24.27 -40.93 -15.83
C LEU A 86 24.59 -39.74 -14.93
N PRO A 87 25.38 -38.76 -15.40
CA PRO A 87 25.47 -37.48 -14.72
C PRO A 87 24.14 -36.74 -14.87
N VAL A 88 23.61 -36.29 -13.74
CA VAL A 88 22.38 -35.49 -13.63
C VAL A 88 22.79 -34.10 -13.17
N SER A 89 22.51 -33.08 -13.98
CA SER A 89 22.71 -31.68 -13.59
C SER A 89 21.39 -31.08 -13.16
N VAL A 90 21.38 -30.31 -12.09
CA VAL A 90 20.19 -29.64 -11.54
C VAL A 90 20.50 -28.16 -11.31
N ARG A 91 19.51 -27.30 -11.50
CA ARG A 91 19.62 -25.87 -11.16
C ARG A 91 18.30 -25.29 -10.73
N LEU A 92 18.33 -24.27 -9.87
CA LEU A 92 17.12 -23.53 -9.55
C LEU A 92 16.59 -22.84 -10.80
N ARG A 93 15.29 -22.97 -11.05
CA ARG A 93 14.67 -22.37 -12.23
C ARG A 93 14.65 -20.83 -12.14
N ASP A 94 14.51 -20.31 -10.94
CA ASP A 94 14.45 -18.87 -10.68
C ASP A 94 15.83 -18.20 -10.60
N ASP A 95 16.87 -18.95 -10.21
CA ASP A 95 18.26 -18.50 -10.26
C ASP A 95 19.15 -19.61 -10.84
N PRO A 96 19.33 -19.64 -12.18
CA PRO A 96 20.17 -20.64 -12.85
C PRO A 96 21.63 -20.65 -12.39
N CYS A 97 22.09 -19.62 -11.64
CA CYS A 97 23.43 -19.58 -11.07
C CYS A 97 23.58 -20.53 -9.87
N VAL A 98 22.47 -20.93 -9.23
CA VAL A 98 22.45 -21.96 -8.19
C VAL A 98 22.24 -23.31 -8.89
N TYR A 99 23.32 -24.05 -9.08
CA TYR A 99 23.31 -25.35 -9.76
C TYR A 99 24.18 -26.37 -9.01
N GLY A 100 23.90 -27.65 -9.27
CA GLY A 100 24.72 -28.77 -8.81
C GLY A 100 24.60 -29.94 -9.76
N TRP A 101 25.39 -30.97 -9.52
CA TRP A 101 25.35 -32.18 -10.32
C TRP A 101 25.62 -33.38 -9.43
N CYS A 102 25.10 -34.54 -9.82
CA CYS A 102 25.42 -35.81 -9.17
C CYS A 102 25.56 -36.91 -10.22
N ASN A 103 26.34 -37.93 -9.90
CA ASN A 103 26.38 -39.15 -10.70
C ASN A 103 25.33 -40.11 -10.14
N ALA A 104 24.26 -40.34 -10.89
CA ALA A 104 23.29 -41.37 -10.54
C ALA A 104 23.94 -42.74 -10.80
N VAL A 105 24.64 -43.27 -9.79
CA VAL A 105 25.26 -44.60 -9.86
C VAL A 105 24.17 -45.64 -9.64
N LYS A 106 24.12 -46.66 -10.51
CA LYS A 106 23.22 -47.81 -10.34
C LYS A 106 23.47 -48.42 -8.96
N ALA A 107 22.47 -48.37 -8.08
CA ALA A 107 22.50 -49.07 -6.79
C ALA A 107 22.64 -50.59 -7.06
N GLY A 108 23.88 -51.06 -7.08
CA GLY A 108 24.20 -52.27 -7.82
C GLY A 108 25.60 -52.82 -7.61
N HIS A 109 26.20 -52.65 -6.43
CA HIS A 109 27.15 -53.63 -5.90
C HIS A 109 27.30 -53.54 -4.38
N CYS A 110 26.22 -53.80 -3.63
CA CYS A 110 26.36 -54.16 -2.23
C CYS A 110 26.66 -55.67 -2.17
N SER A 111 27.93 -56.04 -1.98
CA SER A 111 28.34 -57.43 -1.79
C SER A 111 27.85 -57.94 -0.42
N ILE A 112 26.61 -58.43 -0.36
CA ILE A 112 26.09 -59.13 0.82
C ILE A 112 26.67 -60.55 0.81
N ARG A 113 27.73 -60.77 1.59
CA ARG A 113 28.12 -62.12 2.02
C ARG A 113 27.33 -62.47 3.28
N HIS A 114 26.66 -63.61 3.23
CA HIS A 114 25.98 -64.34 4.31
C HIS A 114 24.62 -63.81 4.79
N ALA A 115 23.55 -64.52 4.41
CA ALA A 115 22.66 -65.27 5.32
C ALA A 115 21.45 -65.83 4.56
N GLU A 116 21.47 -67.13 4.27
CA GLU A 116 20.27 -67.89 3.89
C GLU A 116 19.37 -68.02 5.12
N THR A 117 18.29 -67.24 5.17
CA THR A 117 16.98 -67.48 5.87
C THR A 117 16.14 -66.21 6.04
N ALA A 118 16.61 -65.04 5.60
CA ALA A 118 15.88 -63.76 5.75
C ALA A 118 15.33 -63.18 4.43
N LEU A 119 14.86 -64.02 3.49
CA LEU A 119 14.51 -63.58 2.13
C LEU A 119 13.38 -62.55 2.08
N ASP A 120 12.33 -62.64 2.90
CA ASP A 120 11.23 -61.66 2.87
C ASP A 120 11.59 -60.32 3.55
N ALA A 121 12.38 -60.35 4.63
CA ALA A 121 12.85 -59.14 5.30
C ALA A 121 13.94 -58.43 4.50
N LEU A 122 14.82 -59.20 3.83
CA LEU A 122 15.81 -58.68 2.89
C LEU A 122 15.13 -58.20 1.61
N TRP A 123 14.07 -58.84 1.11
CA TRP A 123 13.31 -58.33 -0.03
C TRP A 123 12.58 -57.03 0.32
N ALA A 124 11.95 -56.93 1.49
CA ALA A 124 11.34 -55.68 1.97
C ALA A 124 12.36 -54.58 2.28
N ARG A 125 13.61 -54.93 2.63
CA ARG A 125 14.72 -53.99 2.82
C ARG A 125 15.33 -53.58 1.48
N TRP A 126 15.57 -54.53 0.59
CA TRP A 126 16.07 -54.33 -0.77
C TRP A 126 15.08 -53.53 -1.61
N LYS A 127 13.77 -53.78 -1.51
CA LYS A 127 12.72 -52.97 -2.15
C LYS A 127 12.64 -51.55 -1.59
N ARG A 128 13.07 -51.34 -0.34
CA ARG A 128 13.26 -50.01 0.27
C ARG A 128 14.60 -49.35 -0.09
N GLU A 129 15.62 -50.15 -0.42
CA GLU A 129 16.99 -49.68 -0.72
C GLU A 129 17.30 -49.62 -2.23
N CYS A 130 16.46 -50.21 -3.12
CA CYS A 130 16.73 -50.33 -4.56
C CYS A 130 15.93 -49.37 -5.45
N VAL A 131 14.92 -48.68 -4.92
CA VAL A 131 14.44 -47.47 -5.57
C VAL A 131 15.37 -46.36 -5.09
N ALA A 132 16.40 -46.06 -5.89
CA ALA A 132 17.25 -44.90 -5.64
C ALA A 132 16.37 -43.65 -5.85
N GLN A 133 15.67 -43.23 -4.80
CA GLN A 133 15.06 -41.91 -4.76
C GLN A 133 16.16 -40.91 -4.47
N LEU A 134 16.55 -40.17 -5.50
CA LEU A 134 17.45 -39.02 -5.33
C LEU A 134 16.62 -37.85 -4.83
N LYS A 135 17.04 -37.25 -3.71
CA LYS A 135 16.47 -36.04 -3.15
C LYS A 135 17.39 -34.86 -3.45
N LEU A 136 16.83 -33.80 -4.02
CA LEU A 136 17.58 -32.61 -4.40
C LEU A 136 18.29 -31.95 -3.22
N SER A 137 17.66 -31.90 -2.05
CA SER A 137 18.25 -31.28 -0.86
C SER A 137 19.45 -32.05 -0.28
N ARG A 138 19.56 -33.36 -0.55
CA ARG A 138 20.52 -34.25 0.12
C ARG A 138 21.60 -34.81 -0.80
N ASP A 139 21.22 -35.22 -2.01
CA ASP A 139 22.08 -36.03 -2.87
C ASP A 139 22.86 -35.19 -3.89
N PHE A 140 22.66 -33.86 -3.89
CA PHE A 140 23.37 -32.89 -4.72
C PHE A 140 24.21 -31.99 -3.83
N GLU A 141 25.49 -32.36 -3.70
CA GLU A 141 26.55 -31.78 -2.85
C GLU A 141 26.23 -30.38 -2.27
N ASP A 142 26.59 -29.34 -3.02
CA ASP A 142 26.46 -27.95 -2.59
C ASP A 142 25.10 -27.33 -2.96
N PHE A 143 24.33 -27.99 -3.82
CA PHE A 143 23.08 -27.45 -4.34
C PHE A 143 22.02 -27.28 -3.25
N GLY A 144 21.83 -28.30 -2.41
CA GLY A 144 20.85 -28.23 -1.32
C GLY A 144 21.15 -27.08 -0.36
N ALA A 145 22.41 -26.94 0.05
CA ALA A 145 22.86 -25.88 0.96
C ALA A 145 22.76 -24.48 0.34
N GLU A 146 23.16 -24.30 -0.93
CA GLU A 146 23.09 -23.01 -1.60
C GLU A 146 21.64 -22.63 -1.95
N ALA A 147 20.79 -23.60 -2.31
CA ALA A 147 19.35 -23.38 -2.49
C ALA A 147 18.67 -22.96 -1.17
N GLU A 148 18.95 -23.64 -0.06
CA GLU A 148 18.41 -23.27 1.26
C GLU A 148 18.87 -21.87 1.68
N LYS A 149 20.14 -21.53 1.43
CA LYS A 149 20.67 -20.18 1.67
C LYS A 149 19.99 -19.13 0.78
N HIS A 150 19.71 -19.46 -0.48
CA HIS A 150 18.93 -18.60 -1.37
C HIS A 150 17.52 -18.36 -0.83
N PHE A 151 16.80 -19.41 -0.39
CA PHE A 151 15.45 -19.28 0.18
C PHE A 151 15.45 -18.46 1.47
N ARG A 152 16.41 -18.68 2.38
CA ARG A 152 16.55 -17.86 3.60
C ARG A 152 16.73 -16.38 3.26
N LYS A 153 17.56 -16.08 2.26
CA LYS A 153 17.79 -14.70 1.82
C LYS A 153 16.54 -14.06 1.22
N GLU A 154 15.76 -14.79 0.43
CA GLU A 154 14.47 -14.32 -0.09
C GLU A 154 13.45 -14.10 1.04
N GLU A 155 13.37 -15.02 2.00
CA GLU A 155 12.46 -14.92 3.16
C GLU A 155 12.82 -13.73 4.05
N GLU A 156 14.10 -13.53 4.37
CA GLU A 156 14.58 -12.37 5.12
C GLU A 156 14.27 -11.06 4.40
N ALA A 157 14.46 -11.01 3.08
CA ALA A 157 14.18 -9.83 2.28
C ALA A 157 12.67 -9.53 2.20
N ALA A 158 11.82 -10.56 2.07
CA ALA A 158 10.38 -10.43 2.13
C ALA A 158 9.90 -9.97 3.52
N ALA A 159 10.47 -10.52 4.60
CA ALA A 159 10.18 -10.10 5.96
C ALA A 159 10.60 -8.64 6.21
N GLN A 160 11.73 -8.20 5.66
CA GLN A 160 12.19 -6.81 5.72
C GLN A 160 11.24 -5.88 4.95
N GLU A 161 10.79 -6.25 3.75
CA GLU A 161 9.82 -5.45 3.00
C GLU A 161 8.48 -5.36 3.73
N ALA A 162 7.98 -6.47 4.29
CA ALA A 162 6.76 -6.47 5.09
C ALA A 162 6.86 -5.53 6.31
N ARG A 163 8.03 -5.47 6.97
CA ARG A 163 8.29 -4.49 8.04
C ARG A 163 8.25 -3.06 7.52
N LEU A 164 8.88 -2.78 6.37
CA LEU A 164 8.85 -1.45 5.75
C LEU A 164 7.43 -1.04 5.33
N GLN A 165 6.62 -1.95 4.80
CA GLN A 165 5.23 -1.69 4.47
C GLN A 165 4.40 -1.34 5.72
N LYS A 166 4.58 -2.06 6.83
CA LYS A 166 3.95 -1.70 8.11
C LYS A 166 4.35 -0.32 8.59
N ILE A 167 5.63 0.05 8.48
CA ILE A 167 6.12 1.40 8.83
C ILE A 167 5.45 2.46 7.94
N ARG A 168 5.35 2.23 6.62
CA ARG A 168 4.68 3.16 5.69
C ARG A 168 3.20 3.32 6.01
N GLN A 169 2.48 2.22 6.24
CA GLN A 169 1.07 2.27 6.63
C GLN A 169 0.87 3.04 7.94
N TRP A 170 1.76 2.83 8.90
CA TRP A 170 1.76 3.59 10.15
C TRP A 170 2.00 5.08 9.93
N GLN A 171 2.94 5.45 9.06
CA GLN A 171 3.20 6.86 8.71
C GLN A 171 1.99 7.52 8.01
N ILE A 172 1.35 6.83 7.06
CA ILE A 172 0.14 7.31 6.38
C ILE A 172 -0.99 7.49 7.39
N SER A 173 -1.23 6.51 8.27
CA SER A 173 -2.24 6.60 9.32
C SER A 173 -1.98 7.79 10.25
N LYS A 174 -0.71 8.01 10.64
CA LYS A 174 -0.30 9.16 11.46
C LYS A 174 -0.59 10.49 10.76
N GLN A 175 -0.31 10.61 9.46
CA GLN A 175 -0.61 11.81 8.67
C GLN A 175 -2.11 12.04 8.54
N MET A 176 -2.89 10.99 8.27
CA MET A 176 -4.36 11.08 8.22
C MET A 176 -4.95 11.54 9.55
N ASN A 177 -4.48 10.97 10.67
CA ASN A 177 -4.92 11.39 12.01
C ASN A 177 -4.54 12.85 12.31
N ALA A 178 -3.38 13.31 11.86
CA ALA A 178 -2.98 14.70 12.01
C ALA A 178 -3.90 15.66 11.21
N GLU A 179 -4.29 15.29 10.00
CA GLU A 179 -5.22 16.10 9.18
C GLU A 179 -6.65 16.10 9.75
N VAL A 180 -7.15 14.95 10.22
CA VAL A 180 -8.45 14.88 10.92
C VAL A 180 -8.44 15.80 12.14
N ASN A 181 -7.38 15.79 12.94
CA ASN A 181 -7.23 16.68 14.09
C ASN A 181 -7.16 18.16 13.68
N ARG A 182 -6.51 18.51 12.56
CA ARG A 182 -6.49 19.89 12.04
C ARG A 182 -7.87 20.36 11.60
N VAL A 183 -8.64 19.50 10.93
CA VAL A 183 -10.01 19.82 10.52
C VAL A 183 -10.90 20.00 11.74
N ALA A 184 -10.78 19.13 12.75
CA ALA A 184 -11.51 19.27 14.01
C ALA A 184 -11.18 20.59 14.74
N LEU A 185 -9.89 20.96 14.81
CA LEU A 185 -9.46 22.21 15.44
C LEU A 185 -10.00 23.45 14.70
N ARG A 186 -10.03 23.42 13.37
CA ARG A 186 -10.63 24.51 12.56
C ARG A 186 -12.14 24.64 12.78
N ARG A 187 -12.85 23.51 12.90
CA ARG A 187 -14.28 23.50 13.24
C ARG A 187 -14.53 24.10 14.62
N GLN A 188 -13.74 23.71 15.62
CA GLN A 188 -13.82 24.28 16.97
C GLN A 188 -13.52 25.79 16.97
N ALA A 189 -12.44 26.22 16.30
CA ALA A 189 -12.09 27.64 16.20
C ALA A 189 -13.20 28.47 15.53
N CYS A 190 -13.83 27.94 14.46
CA CYS A 190 -14.97 28.58 13.80
C CYS A 190 -16.17 28.70 14.75
N ALA A 191 -16.50 27.63 15.49
CA ALA A 191 -17.57 27.67 16.49
C ALA A 191 -17.31 28.72 17.58
N TYR A 192 -16.10 28.76 18.14
CA TYR A 192 -15.73 29.77 19.14
C TYR A 192 -15.77 31.20 18.60
N PHE A 193 -15.37 31.41 17.33
CA PHE A 193 -15.47 32.71 16.68
C PHE A 193 -16.92 33.18 16.58
N TRP A 194 -17.83 32.33 16.11
CA TRP A 194 -19.26 32.65 16.01
C TRP A 194 -19.92 32.88 17.36
N ILE A 195 -19.60 32.07 18.38
CA ILE A 195 -20.08 32.27 19.74
C ILE A 195 -19.60 33.62 20.29
N SER A 196 -18.33 33.96 20.10
CA SER A 196 -17.76 35.23 20.58
C SER A 196 -18.39 36.43 19.88
N LEU A 197 -18.57 36.36 18.56
CA LEU A 197 -19.25 37.40 17.79
C LEU A 197 -20.70 37.59 18.26
N PHE A 198 -21.42 36.50 18.51
CA PHE A 198 -22.78 36.53 19.02
C PHE A 198 -22.85 37.23 20.38
N VAL A 199 -21.96 36.87 21.32
CA VAL A 199 -21.89 37.51 22.65
C VAL A 199 -21.64 39.02 22.53
N VAL A 200 -20.71 39.44 21.67
CA VAL A 200 -20.42 40.88 21.45
C VAL A 200 -21.64 41.62 20.91
N VAL A 201 -22.35 41.04 19.93
CA VAL A 201 -23.57 41.65 19.36
C VAL A 201 -24.67 41.77 20.41
N VAL A 202 -24.88 40.74 21.21
CA VAL A 202 -25.89 40.74 22.29
C VAL A 202 -25.55 41.78 23.36
N LEU A 203 -24.30 41.84 23.81
CA LEU A 203 -23.87 42.85 24.78
C LEU A 203 -24.00 44.27 24.22
N GLY A 204 -23.60 44.49 22.97
CA GLY A 204 -23.74 45.79 22.30
C GLY A 204 -25.21 46.24 22.19
N ALA A 205 -26.10 45.31 21.82
CA ALA A 205 -27.53 45.57 21.77
C ALA A 205 -28.12 45.89 23.15
N MET A 206 -27.74 45.13 24.19
CA MET A 206 -28.17 45.41 25.56
C MET A 206 -27.71 46.80 26.03
N ILE A 207 -26.44 47.15 25.84
CA ILE A 207 -25.92 48.48 26.19
C ILE A 207 -26.67 49.57 25.44
N PHE A 208 -26.90 49.42 24.14
CA PHE A 208 -27.64 50.38 23.34
C PHE A 208 -29.08 50.57 23.85
N CYS A 209 -29.78 49.46 24.16
CA CYS A 209 -31.11 49.50 24.75
C CYS A 209 -31.11 50.20 26.11
N THR A 210 -30.14 49.91 26.99
CA THR A 210 -30.01 50.56 28.30
C THR A 210 -29.76 52.06 28.16
N VAL A 211 -28.84 52.48 27.28
CA VAL A 211 -28.56 53.91 27.04
C VAL A 211 -29.80 54.61 26.47
N LYS A 212 -30.48 54.00 25.50
CA LYS A 212 -31.70 54.57 24.92
C LYS A 212 -32.82 54.67 25.96
N PHE A 213 -32.96 53.67 26.83
CA PHE A 213 -33.93 53.69 27.92
C PHE A 213 -33.63 54.81 28.91
N LEU A 214 -32.37 55.00 29.29
CA LEU A 214 -31.94 56.09 30.19
C LEU A 214 -32.12 57.48 29.58
N LEU A 215 -32.09 57.61 28.25
CA LEU A 215 -32.23 58.89 27.55
C LEU A 215 -33.67 59.26 27.19
N MET A 216 -34.64 58.32 27.26
CA MET A 216 -36.04 58.63 26.94
C MET A 216 -36.82 59.00 28.20
N GLU A 217 -37.09 60.29 28.38
CA GLU A 217 -37.87 60.86 29.51
C GLU A 217 -39.37 60.48 29.51
N ASN A 218 -39.85 59.67 28.56
CA ASN A 218 -41.26 59.26 28.44
C ASN A 218 -41.47 57.79 28.83
N GLU A 219 -41.95 57.56 30.05
CA GLU A 219 -42.09 56.24 30.69
C GLU A 219 -42.96 55.25 29.90
N TRP A 220 -43.99 55.72 29.19
CA TRP A 220 -44.97 54.84 28.52
C TRP A 220 -44.52 54.35 27.15
N LEU A 221 -43.74 55.14 26.41
CA LEU A 221 -43.24 54.73 25.08
C LEU A 221 -42.07 53.74 25.21
N GLY A 222 -41.28 53.86 26.28
CA GLY A 222 -40.15 52.97 26.57
C GLY A 222 -40.58 51.51 26.83
N ALA A 223 -41.67 51.31 27.57
CA ALA A 223 -42.16 49.98 27.92
C ALA A 223 -42.65 49.16 26.71
N GLY A 224 -43.37 49.79 25.77
CA GLY A 224 -43.88 49.11 24.57
C GLY A 224 -42.80 48.74 23.54
N LEU A 225 -41.77 49.59 23.42
CA LEU A 225 -40.62 49.31 22.56
C LEU A 225 -39.71 48.23 23.15
N SER A 226 -39.55 48.20 24.48
CA SER A 226 -38.78 47.18 25.21
C SER A 226 -39.36 45.77 25.01
N THR A 227 -40.67 45.61 25.18
CA THR A 227 -41.32 44.30 25.03
C THR A 227 -41.30 43.80 23.59
N SER A 228 -41.54 44.70 22.62
CA SER A 228 -41.47 44.35 21.19
C SER A 228 -40.06 43.93 20.76
N PHE A 229 -39.02 44.57 21.32
CA PHE A 229 -37.63 44.21 21.05
C PHE A 229 -37.25 42.86 21.67
N MET A 230 -37.68 42.58 22.90
CA MET A 230 -37.47 41.28 23.57
C MET A 230 -38.10 40.13 22.79
N VAL A 231 -39.32 40.31 22.25
CA VAL A 231 -40.02 39.29 21.45
C VAL A 231 -39.27 39.03 20.13
N LEU A 232 -38.90 40.09 19.40
CA LEU A 232 -38.11 39.95 18.17
C LEU A 232 -36.74 39.29 18.42
N TRP A 233 -36.12 39.62 19.56
CA TRP A 233 -34.84 39.02 19.97
C TRP A 233 -34.98 37.53 20.29
N LEU A 234 -36.00 37.14 21.04
CA LEU A 234 -36.27 35.73 21.34
C LEU A 234 -36.55 34.93 20.06
N CYS A 235 -37.33 35.49 19.12
CA CYS A 235 -37.57 34.86 17.82
C CYS A 235 -36.28 34.70 17.01
N ALA A 236 -35.41 35.71 17.00
CA ALA A 236 -34.12 35.63 16.32
C ALA A 236 -33.19 34.57 16.96
N TRP A 237 -33.17 34.48 18.29
CA TRP A 237 -32.39 33.49 19.02
C TRP A 237 -32.87 32.06 18.73
N LEU A 238 -34.18 31.82 18.80
CA LEU A 238 -34.78 30.52 18.50
C LEU A 238 -34.53 30.10 17.04
N ALA A 239 -34.57 31.04 16.10
CA ALA A 239 -34.22 30.77 14.70
C ALA A 239 -32.74 30.36 14.55
N LEU A 240 -31.82 31.05 15.25
CA LEU A 240 -30.39 30.74 15.23
C LEU A 240 -30.09 29.36 15.84
N VAL A 241 -30.73 29.03 16.96
CA VAL A 241 -30.63 27.69 17.58
C VAL A 241 -31.19 26.62 16.64
N GLY A 242 -32.32 26.88 15.97
CA GLY A 242 -32.90 25.98 14.97
C GLY A 242 -31.96 25.73 13.79
N ILE A 243 -31.31 26.77 13.27
CA ILE A 243 -30.32 26.67 12.18
C ILE A 243 -29.10 25.85 12.64
N CYS A 244 -28.61 26.07 13.86
CA CYS A 244 -27.50 25.29 14.40
C CYS A 244 -27.87 23.81 14.58
N ALA A 245 -29.07 23.52 15.09
CA ALA A 245 -29.57 22.16 15.23
C ALA A 245 -29.72 21.44 13.88
N ALA A 246 -30.29 22.13 12.87
CA ALA A 246 -30.44 21.60 11.52
C ALA A 246 -29.08 21.34 10.83
N SER A 247 -28.07 22.19 11.08
CA SER A 247 -26.72 21.98 10.55
C SER A 247 -26.05 20.73 11.14
N GLY A 248 -26.35 20.38 12.39
CA GLY A 248 -25.87 19.14 13.01
C GLY A 248 -26.52 17.88 12.44
N GLU A 249 -27.74 17.99 11.90
CA GLU A 249 -28.47 16.86 11.29
C GLU A 249 -28.00 16.59 9.85
N ALA A 250 -27.62 17.64 9.10
CA ALA A 250 -26.91 17.51 7.83
C ALA A 250 -25.53 16.83 8.01
N ASP A 251 -24.84 17.12 9.11
CA ASP A 251 -23.57 16.48 9.46
C ASP A 251 -23.76 14.99 9.78
N ARG A 252 -24.84 14.58 10.48
CA ARG A 252 -25.14 13.15 10.72
C ARG A 252 -25.32 12.35 9.44
N HIS A 253 -25.85 12.97 8.39
CA HIS A 253 -25.99 12.31 7.08
C HIS A 253 -24.62 12.06 6.43
N GLN A 254 -23.68 13.01 6.53
CA GLN A 254 -22.30 12.82 6.05
C GLN A 254 -21.52 11.80 6.88
N THR A 255 -21.69 11.78 8.22
CA THR A 255 -21.07 10.73 9.05
C THR A 255 -21.66 9.36 8.75
N ALA A 256 -22.97 9.25 8.49
CA ALA A 256 -23.60 7.99 8.09
C ALA A 256 -23.12 7.48 6.73
N GLU A 257 -22.85 8.37 5.77
CA GLU A 257 -22.21 8.01 4.49
C GLU A 257 -20.76 7.53 4.69
N MET A 258 -20.00 8.19 5.56
CA MET A 258 -18.63 7.78 5.90
C MET A 258 -18.63 6.43 6.66
N GLU A 259 -19.57 6.21 7.57
CA GLU A 259 -19.77 4.93 8.27
C GLU A 259 -20.21 3.83 7.30
N SER A 260 -21.04 4.14 6.31
CA SER A 260 -21.42 3.20 5.24
C SER A 260 -20.21 2.83 4.36
N ALA A 261 -19.34 3.78 4.04
CA ALA A 261 -18.09 3.52 3.31
C ALA A 261 -17.09 2.66 4.13
N ILE A 262 -17.04 2.85 5.46
CA ILE A 262 -16.27 2.02 6.39
C ILE A 262 -16.89 0.61 6.53
N GLN A 263 -18.22 0.49 6.53
CA GLN A 263 -18.91 -0.80 6.55
C GLN A 263 -18.75 -1.56 5.22
N ALA A 264 -18.72 -0.88 4.08
CA ALA A 264 -18.47 -1.48 2.77
C ALA A 264 -17.06 -2.08 2.65
N THR A 265 -16.09 -1.57 3.42
CA THR A 265 -14.72 -2.09 3.50
C THR A 265 -14.52 -3.16 4.58
N GLN A 266 -15.53 -3.43 5.43
CA GLN A 266 -15.46 -4.49 6.46
C GLN A 266 -15.25 -5.92 5.94
N PRO A 267 -15.77 -6.37 4.78
CA PRO A 267 -15.56 -7.74 4.30
C PRO A 267 -14.08 -8.05 4.04
N GLU A 268 -13.34 -7.08 3.49
CA GLU A 268 -11.89 -7.20 3.27
C GLU A 268 -11.12 -7.22 4.59
N LEU A 269 -11.50 -6.39 5.56
CA LEU A 269 -10.93 -6.39 6.92
C LEU A 269 -11.27 -7.66 7.72
N ARG A 270 -12.44 -8.28 7.52
CA ARG A 270 -12.81 -9.57 8.14
C ARG A 270 -11.98 -10.73 7.60
N SER A 271 -11.60 -10.70 6.32
CA SER A 271 -10.67 -11.68 5.75
C SER A 271 -9.27 -11.60 6.38
N PHE A 272 -8.87 -10.40 6.82
CA PHE A 272 -7.64 -10.14 7.56
C PHE A 272 -7.74 -10.58 9.04
N ARG A 273 -8.92 -10.41 9.65
CA ARG A 273 -9.23 -10.74 11.07
C ARG A 273 -9.13 -12.24 11.40
N LEU A 274 -9.27 -13.13 10.41
CA LEU A 274 -9.13 -14.59 10.61
C LEU A 274 -7.67 -15.07 10.71
N ARG A 275 -6.66 -14.19 10.54
CA ARG A 275 -5.23 -14.59 10.52
C ARG A 275 -4.35 -14.00 11.64
N ASP A 276 -4.87 -13.12 12.51
CA ASP A 276 -4.03 -12.45 13.53
C ASP A 276 -4.67 -12.51 14.94
N PRO A 277 -4.05 -13.19 15.93
CA PRO A 277 -4.57 -13.30 17.30
C PRO A 277 -4.47 -12.01 18.13
N ASN A 278 -3.91 -10.90 17.61
CA ASN A 278 -3.72 -9.64 18.36
C ASN A 278 -4.76 -8.54 18.06
N ALA A 279 -5.94 -8.89 17.53
CA ALA A 279 -6.98 -7.93 17.10
C ALA A 279 -7.64 -7.08 18.22
N ALA A 280 -7.27 -7.27 19.49
CA ALA A 280 -7.87 -6.57 20.64
C ALA A 280 -7.66 -5.03 20.63
N ALA A 281 -6.62 -4.53 19.95
CA ALA A 281 -6.37 -3.09 19.85
C ALA A 281 -7.37 -2.35 18.92
N LEU A 282 -8.04 -3.07 18.02
CA LEU A 282 -8.97 -2.47 17.05
C LEU A 282 -10.37 -2.25 17.65
N ASP A 283 -10.78 -3.07 18.62
CA ASP A 283 -12.08 -2.93 19.30
C ASP A 283 -12.13 -1.67 20.17
N GLY A 284 -11.01 -1.26 20.78
CA GLY A 284 -10.92 0.01 21.53
C GLY A 284 -11.07 1.27 20.66
N LEU A 285 -10.75 1.17 19.36
CA LEU A 285 -10.88 2.27 18.39
C LEU A 285 -12.32 2.39 17.88
N LEU A 286 -13.01 1.27 17.61
CA LEU A 286 -14.43 1.27 17.26
C LEU A 286 -15.34 1.72 18.41
N ASP A 287 -14.98 1.41 19.66
CA ASP A 287 -15.75 1.81 20.84
C ASP A 287 -15.66 3.33 21.11
N LEU A 288 -14.62 3.99 20.58
CA LEU A 288 -14.45 5.45 20.62
C LEU A 288 -15.33 6.18 19.59
N PHE A 289 -15.67 5.52 18.47
CA PHE A 289 -16.49 6.09 17.39
C PHE A 289 -18.00 5.87 17.59
N THR A 290 -18.41 4.82 18.32
CA THR A 290 -19.83 4.42 18.42
C THR A 290 -20.58 4.97 19.63
N LYS A 291 -19.90 5.62 20.59
CA LYS A 291 -20.55 6.25 21.74
C LYS A 291 -20.83 7.73 21.45
N PRO A 292 -22.10 8.17 21.38
CA PRO A 292 -22.41 9.59 21.25
C PRO A 292 -21.85 10.30 22.48
N SER A 293 -21.00 11.33 22.31
CA SER A 293 -20.51 12.08 23.46
C SER A 293 -21.67 12.91 24.04
N TRP A 294 -22.27 12.39 25.12
CA TRP A 294 -23.37 12.99 25.89
C TRP A 294 -23.03 14.38 26.48
N HIS A 295 -21.83 14.91 26.27
CA HIS A 295 -21.39 16.20 26.77
C HIS A 295 -22.14 17.39 26.18
N HIS A 296 -22.63 17.32 24.93
CA HIS A 296 -23.38 18.42 24.33
C HIS A 296 -24.81 18.56 24.89
N CYS A 297 -25.46 17.45 25.26
CA CYS A 297 -26.78 17.47 25.91
C CYS A 297 -26.71 18.06 27.34
N LYS A 298 -25.58 17.89 28.05
CA LYS A 298 -25.42 18.41 29.41
C LYS A 298 -25.40 19.94 29.49
N ILE A 299 -25.02 20.64 28.41
CA ILE A 299 -25.02 22.10 28.37
C ILE A 299 -26.36 22.64 27.85
N LEU A 300 -26.96 21.96 26.87
CA LEU A 300 -28.19 22.44 26.22
C LEU A 300 -29.42 22.35 27.13
N ILE A 301 -29.53 21.27 27.94
CA ILE A 301 -30.69 21.03 28.80
C ILE A 301 -30.82 22.08 29.91
N PRO A 302 -29.76 22.43 30.67
CA PRO A 302 -29.84 23.51 31.67
C PRO A 302 -30.12 24.88 31.05
N LEU A 303 -29.57 25.18 29.87
CA LEU A 303 -29.81 26.43 29.16
C LEU A 303 -31.29 26.58 28.76
N LEU A 304 -31.87 25.51 28.22
CA LEU A 304 -33.29 25.45 27.88
C LEU A 304 -34.19 25.54 29.12
N LEU A 305 -33.84 24.86 30.22
CA LEU A 305 -34.56 24.97 31.50
C LEU A 305 -34.51 26.40 32.05
N THR A 306 -33.37 27.06 31.97
CA THR A 306 -33.20 28.45 32.44
C THR A 306 -34.04 29.41 31.59
N CYS A 307 -34.02 29.27 30.26
CA CYS A 307 -34.89 30.02 29.34
C CYS A 307 -36.37 29.78 29.64
N CYS A 308 -36.80 28.53 29.84
CA CYS A 308 -38.18 28.22 30.18
C CYS A 308 -38.61 28.85 31.51
N THR A 309 -37.77 28.82 32.54
CA THR A 309 -38.07 29.48 33.82
C THR A 309 -38.15 31.00 33.69
N GLY A 310 -37.29 31.61 32.87
CA GLY A 310 -37.34 33.04 32.57
C GLY A 310 -38.63 33.44 31.83
N LEU A 311 -39.07 32.63 30.86
CA LEU A 311 -40.31 32.87 30.11
C LEU A 311 -41.56 32.74 30.98
N VAL A 312 -41.59 31.75 31.89
CA VAL A 312 -42.70 31.59 32.85
C VAL A 312 -42.73 32.76 33.83
N GLY A 313 -41.58 33.17 34.38
CA GLY A 313 -41.48 34.34 35.26
C GLY A 313 -41.95 35.63 34.58
N PHE A 314 -41.57 35.82 33.31
CA PHE A 314 -42.00 36.96 32.51
C PHE A 314 -43.50 36.95 32.22
N GLY A 315 -44.07 35.78 31.88
CA GLY A 315 -45.51 35.61 31.68
C GLY A 315 -46.31 35.93 32.96
N CYS A 316 -45.83 35.50 34.12
CA CYS A 316 -46.43 35.82 35.40
C CYS A 316 -46.37 37.33 35.71
N ALA A 317 -45.24 38.00 35.42
CA ALA A 317 -45.12 39.45 35.62
C ALA A 317 -46.10 40.24 34.74
N ILE A 318 -46.29 39.84 33.47
CA ILE A 318 -47.29 40.44 32.57
C ILE A 318 -48.69 40.19 33.10
N ALA A 319 -49.02 38.96 33.48
CA ALA A 319 -50.34 38.61 34.01
C ALA A 319 -50.69 39.42 35.26
N MET A 320 -49.74 39.61 36.17
CA MET A 320 -49.95 40.46 37.35
C MET A 320 -50.11 41.95 36.99
N THR A 321 -49.35 42.44 36.01
CA THR A 321 -49.47 43.83 35.54
C THR A 321 -50.84 44.08 34.89
N VAL A 322 -51.32 43.14 34.08
CA VAL A 322 -52.66 43.19 33.47
C VAL A 322 -53.75 43.10 34.53
N ALA A 323 -53.60 42.23 35.54
CA ALA A 323 -54.54 42.12 36.66
C ALA A 323 -54.59 43.40 37.50
N ALA A 324 -53.45 44.05 37.74
CA ALA A 324 -53.38 45.35 38.42
C ALA A 324 -54.07 46.47 37.61
N LEU A 325 -53.87 46.50 36.30
CA LEU A 325 -54.53 47.46 35.41
C LEU A 325 -56.05 47.21 35.31
N TRP A 326 -56.47 45.95 35.27
CA TRP A 326 -57.90 45.57 35.24
C TRP A 326 -58.62 45.93 36.54
N THR A 327 -57.96 45.71 37.68
CA THR A 327 -58.54 46.05 38.99
C THR A 327 -58.65 47.57 39.16
N GLY A 328 -57.71 48.35 38.64
CA GLY A 328 -57.80 49.82 38.59
C GLY A 328 -58.96 50.36 37.74
N ALA A 329 -59.41 49.63 36.71
CA ALA A 329 -60.54 50.01 35.86
C ALA A 329 -61.92 49.75 36.50
N SER A 330 -62.00 48.95 37.56
CA SER A 330 -63.28 48.54 38.17
C SER A 330 -63.82 49.50 39.26
N GLY A 331 -63.24 50.69 39.39
CA GLY A 331 -63.88 51.82 40.08
C GLY A 331 -63.92 51.76 41.61
N LYS A 332 -63.22 50.83 42.27
CA LYS A 332 -62.98 50.89 43.72
C LYS A 332 -61.61 51.52 43.99
N LYS A 333 -61.63 52.74 44.51
CA LYS A 333 -60.47 53.49 45.00
C LYS A 333 -60.01 52.92 46.33
N ASP A 334 -59.06 52.00 46.29
CA ASP A 334 -58.09 51.83 47.38
C ASP A 334 -56.68 51.94 46.75
N GLU A 335 -55.92 52.94 47.20
CA GLU A 335 -54.60 53.31 46.64
C GLU A 335 -53.55 52.23 46.92
N VAL A 336 -53.17 51.47 45.89
CA VAL A 336 -51.93 50.70 45.89
C VAL A 336 -50.84 51.58 45.28
N SER A 337 -49.85 51.99 46.09
CA SER A 337 -48.77 52.88 45.63
C SER A 337 -47.89 52.18 44.57
N PRO A 338 -47.57 52.82 43.43
CA PRO A 338 -46.77 52.26 42.34
C PRO A 338 -45.42 51.66 42.77
N GLU A 339 -44.77 52.23 43.80
CA GLU A 339 -43.51 51.69 44.34
C GLU A 339 -43.63 50.24 44.83
N LYS A 340 -44.77 49.84 45.41
CA LYS A 340 -44.95 48.46 45.92
C LYS A 340 -45.08 47.45 44.79
N ILE A 341 -45.66 47.86 43.65
CA ILE A 341 -45.78 47.02 42.46
C ILE A 341 -44.39 46.86 41.80
N TYR A 342 -43.59 47.92 41.78
CA TYR A 342 -42.22 47.88 41.28
C TYR A 342 -41.32 46.97 42.13
N TRP A 343 -41.36 47.10 43.45
CA TRP A 343 -40.59 46.22 44.34
C TRP A 343 -41.04 44.77 44.28
N LEU A 344 -42.34 44.50 44.18
CA LEU A 344 -42.85 43.13 44.08
C LEU A 344 -42.45 42.44 42.77
N SER A 345 -42.49 43.18 41.64
CA SER A 345 -42.05 42.68 40.33
C SER A 345 -40.53 42.46 40.26
N ALA A 346 -39.74 43.36 40.85
CA ALA A 346 -38.29 43.16 40.99
C ALA A 346 -37.97 41.94 41.86
N PHE A 347 -38.69 41.73 42.97
CA PHE A 347 -38.48 40.58 43.87
C PHE A 347 -38.80 39.25 43.18
N ILE A 348 -39.88 39.21 42.38
CA ILE A 348 -40.33 38.01 41.66
C ILE A 348 -39.41 37.65 40.49
N LEU A 349 -38.74 38.62 39.85
CA LEU A 349 -37.83 38.34 38.74
C LEU A 349 -36.38 38.09 39.18
N VAL A 350 -35.89 38.84 40.18
CA VAL A 350 -34.48 38.80 40.56
C VAL A 350 -34.14 37.58 41.40
N ILE A 351 -35.03 37.16 42.31
CA ILE A 351 -34.75 36.04 43.23
C ILE A 351 -34.70 34.68 42.53
N PRO A 352 -35.64 34.31 41.63
CA PRO A 352 -35.55 33.03 40.90
C PRO A 352 -34.34 32.99 39.98
N THR A 353 -33.97 34.13 39.39
CA THR A 353 -32.78 34.22 38.53
C THR A 353 -31.49 34.04 39.35
N LEU A 354 -31.38 34.70 40.50
CA LEU A 354 -30.25 34.48 41.43
C LEU A 354 -30.22 33.05 41.99
N MET A 355 -31.37 32.45 42.31
CA MET A 355 -31.46 31.06 42.78
C MET A 355 -31.07 30.05 41.69
N ALA A 356 -31.44 30.29 40.43
CA ALA A 356 -31.04 29.46 39.30
C ALA A 356 -29.53 29.58 39.02
N VAL A 357 -28.97 30.80 39.11
CA VAL A 357 -27.53 31.05 39.00
C VAL A 357 -26.77 30.38 40.15
N CYS A 358 -27.22 30.53 41.40
CA CYS A 358 -26.61 29.89 42.56
C CYS A 358 -26.73 28.35 42.53
N ALA A 359 -27.82 27.78 42.01
CA ALA A 359 -27.96 26.33 41.83
C ALA A 359 -27.06 25.80 40.70
N TYR A 360 -26.88 26.58 39.62
CA TYR A 360 -25.96 26.24 38.53
C TYR A 360 -24.51 26.24 39.02
N PHE A 361 -24.07 27.27 39.74
CA PHE A 361 -22.71 27.35 40.27
C PHE A 361 -22.48 26.48 41.52
N GLY A 362 -23.52 26.21 42.33
CA GLY A 362 -23.43 25.40 43.55
C GLY A 362 -23.45 23.89 43.29
N SER A 363 -23.91 23.42 42.13
CA SER A 363 -23.92 21.99 41.77
C SER A 363 -22.62 21.49 41.13
N GLU A 364 -21.66 22.38 40.84
CA GLU A 364 -20.35 22.04 40.28
C GLU A 364 -19.20 22.55 41.15
N GLY A 365 -19.19 22.12 42.42
CA GLY A 365 -18.09 22.41 43.36
C GLY A 365 -16.71 21.97 42.88
N ASP A 366 -16.60 21.06 41.91
CA ASP A 366 -15.32 20.53 41.40
C ASP A 366 -14.87 21.16 40.06
N LEU A 367 -15.73 21.86 39.32
CA LEU A 367 -15.36 22.37 37.98
C LEU A 367 -14.59 23.71 38.07
N PHE A 368 -14.82 24.51 39.11
CA PHE A 368 -14.16 25.80 39.28
C PHE A 368 -12.67 25.67 39.63
N GLU A 369 -12.28 24.68 40.46
CA GLU A 369 -10.86 24.38 40.71
C GLU A 369 -10.15 23.82 39.47
N THR A 370 -10.84 23.04 38.64
CA THR A 370 -10.25 22.37 37.47
C THR A 370 -10.07 23.32 36.27
N LEU A 371 -10.94 24.33 36.11
CA LEU A 371 -10.86 25.29 34.99
C LEU A 371 -10.00 26.53 35.29
N VAL A 372 -9.89 26.96 36.54
CA VAL A 372 -9.18 28.22 36.88
C VAL A 372 -7.70 28.00 37.16
N GLN A 373 -7.26 26.81 37.59
CA GLN A 373 -5.83 26.59 37.89
C GLN A 373 -4.87 26.40 36.69
N PRO A 374 -5.24 25.81 35.54
CA PRO A 374 -4.27 25.62 34.45
C PRO A 374 -4.14 26.81 33.49
N CYS A 375 -5.17 27.65 33.35
CA CYS A 375 -5.21 28.67 32.28
C CYS A 375 -4.50 30.00 32.63
N GLY A 376 -4.19 30.25 33.91
CA GLY A 376 -3.60 31.52 34.34
C GLY A 376 -2.15 31.76 33.93
N LYS A 377 -1.38 30.73 33.55
CA LYS A 377 0.05 30.88 33.24
C LYS A 377 0.40 30.97 31.75
N ASN A 378 -0.45 30.49 30.85
CA ASN A 378 -0.13 30.43 29.41
C ASN A 378 -0.76 31.55 28.57
N LEU A 379 -1.81 32.22 29.06
CA LEU A 379 -2.50 33.27 28.29
C LEU A 379 -1.70 34.58 28.21
N THR A 380 -0.89 34.88 29.23
CA THR A 380 -0.07 36.10 29.28
C THR A 380 1.12 36.05 28.31
N ALA A 381 1.61 34.85 27.98
CA ALA A 381 2.70 34.66 27.01
C ALA A 381 2.23 34.81 25.54
N PHE A 382 0.95 34.54 25.27
CA PHE A 382 0.38 34.58 23.92
C PHE A 382 -0.08 35.98 23.49
N LEU A 383 -0.47 36.83 24.44
CA LEU A 383 -1.01 38.18 24.16
C LEU A 383 0.04 39.27 23.91
N LEU A 384 1.35 38.97 24.07
CA LEU A 384 2.43 39.96 23.96
C LEU A 384 3.29 39.85 22.68
N GLN A 385 2.88 39.11 21.65
CA GLN A 385 3.58 39.12 20.36
C GLN A 385 2.72 39.72 19.23
N PRO A 386 3.24 40.69 18.47
CA PRO A 386 2.49 41.31 17.37
C PRO A 386 2.38 40.34 16.17
N PRO A 387 1.27 40.38 15.42
CA PRO A 387 1.04 39.46 14.32
C PRO A 387 1.86 39.86 13.09
N LYS A 388 2.65 38.92 12.55
CA LYS A 388 3.13 39.01 11.17
C LYS A 388 1.98 38.63 10.23
N ARG A 389 1.62 39.56 9.34
CA ARG A 389 0.74 39.38 8.18
C ARG A 389 1.29 38.28 7.26
N SER A 390 0.41 37.38 6.83
CA SER A 390 0.10 37.18 5.40
C SER A 390 -1.17 36.35 5.27
N VAL A 391 -2.20 36.98 4.72
CA VAL A 391 -3.41 36.35 4.18
C VAL A 391 -3.13 36.05 2.70
N ASP A 392 -3.72 34.95 2.23
CA ASP A 392 -4.00 34.51 0.85
C ASP A 392 -3.52 33.05 0.68
N ALA A 393 -4.31 32.05 0.29
CA ALA A 393 -5.72 31.99 -0.07
C ALA A 393 -6.20 30.53 0.14
N ALA A 394 -7.46 30.38 0.55
CA ALA A 394 -8.16 29.11 0.67
C ALA A 394 -9.11 28.96 -0.52
N VAL A 395 -8.93 27.94 -1.38
CA VAL A 395 -9.95 27.46 -2.32
C VAL A 395 -9.79 25.94 -2.56
N TYR A 396 -10.79 25.22 -2.04
CA TYR A 396 -11.43 23.95 -2.43
C TYR A 396 -10.69 22.62 -2.66
N THR A 397 -11.43 21.61 -2.20
CA THR A 397 -11.22 20.18 -1.99
C THR A 397 -11.26 19.30 -3.27
N THR A 398 -10.94 18.00 -3.08
CA THR A 398 -11.26 16.80 -3.92
C THR A 398 -10.19 16.14 -4.82
N HIS A 399 -8.87 16.27 -4.57
CA HIS A 399 -7.84 15.67 -5.46
C HIS A 399 -6.68 14.85 -4.85
N GLN A 400 -6.75 14.40 -3.59
CA GLN A 400 -5.54 13.93 -2.87
C GLN A 400 -5.01 12.51 -3.16
N HIS A 401 -5.49 11.80 -4.19
CA HIS A 401 -4.80 10.58 -4.69
C HIS A 401 -4.01 10.80 -5.99
N THR A 402 -3.83 12.06 -6.41
CA THR A 402 -2.90 12.36 -7.50
C THR A 402 -1.51 12.62 -6.92
N ILE A 403 -0.55 11.74 -7.25
CA ILE A 403 0.88 12.00 -7.03
C ILE A 403 1.23 13.23 -7.86
N VAL A 404 1.24 14.41 -7.23
CA VAL A 404 1.71 15.65 -7.88
C VAL A 404 3.19 15.77 -7.60
N PHE A 405 4.00 15.59 -8.65
CA PHE A 405 5.44 15.82 -8.61
C PHE A 405 5.71 17.29 -8.95
N GLU A 406 6.26 18.06 -8.02
CA GLU A 406 6.62 19.47 -8.27
C GLU A 406 7.94 19.57 -9.04
N GLY A 407 8.95 18.80 -8.61
CA GLY A 407 10.26 18.71 -9.25
C GLY A 407 11.02 20.03 -9.24
N ASN A 408 12.07 20.13 -8.42
CA ASN A 408 12.97 21.28 -8.44
C ASN A 408 14.21 20.96 -9.29
N VAL A 409 14.46 21.78 -10.31
CA VAL A 409 15.65 21.65 -11.16
C VAL A 409 16.82 22.42 -10.54
N ILE A 410 17.84 21.69 -10.10
CA ILE A 410 19.10 22.25 -9.59
C ILE A 410 20.07 22.44 -10.78
N PRO A 411 20.55 23.68 -11.05
CA PRO A 411 21.52 23.92 -12.12
C PRO A 411 22.83 23.12 -11.92
N ASN A 412 23.49 22.75 -13.02
CA ASN A 412 24.81 22.09 -13.02
C ASN A 412 24.89 20.77 -12.22
N ARG A 413 23.77 20.07 -12.05
CA ARG A 413 23.72 18.72 -11.48
C ARG A 413 23.08 17.74 -12.46
N GLU A 414 23.45 16.47 -12.29
CA GLU A 414 22.76 15.36 -12.94
C GLU A 414 21.26 15.41 -12.58
N THR A 415 20.41 15.36 -13.60
CA THR A 415 18.96 15.41 -13.45
C THR A 415 18.39 14.12 -13.99
N VAL A 416 17.80 13.33 -13.09
CA VAL A 416 17.09 12.11 -13.46
C VAL A 416 15.84 12.49 -14.24
N CYS A 417 15.81 12.16 -15.54
CA CYS A 417 14.74 12.54 -16.43
C CYS A 417 13.77 11.39 -16.72
N SER A 418 14.18 10.14 -16.53
CA SER A 418 13.34 8.96 -16.69
C SER A 418 13.70 7.90 -15.67
N TRP A 419 12.69 7.30 -15.03
CA TRP A 419 12.89 6.26 -14.02
C TRP A 419 11.93 5.09 -14.19
N PRO A 420 12.37 3.83 -14.01
CA PRO A 420 11.49 2.69 -14.23
C PRO A 420 10.40 2.64 -13.17
N GLY A 421 9.14 2.61 -13.62
CA GLY A 421 7.96 2.62 -12.74
C GLY A 421 7.92 1.46 -11.72
N LYS A 422 8.57 0.33 -12.00
CA LYS A 422 8.73 -0.80 -11.04
C LYS A 422 9.50 -0.37 -9.77
N TYR A 423 10.31 0.68 -9.86
CA TYR A 423 11.05 1.25 -8.72
C TYR A 423 10.40 2.54 -8.20
N ALA A 424 9.07 2.67 -8.33
CA ALA A 424 8.31 3.79 -7.75
C ALA A 424 8.69 4.03 -6.28
N SER A 425 8.96 2.99 -5.50
CA SER A 425 9.40 3.11 -4.10
C SER A 425 10.79 3.73 -3.91
N ALA A 426 11.74 3.47 -4.82
CA ALA A 426 13.06 4.11 -4.81
C ALA A 426 12.98 5.56 -5.29
N TRP A 427 12.09 5.81 -6.25
CA TRP A 427 11.75 7.16 -6.68
C TRP A 427 11.08 7.96 -5.55
N ASP A 428 10.13 7.37 -4.82
CA ASP A 428 9.46 8.00 -3.67
C ASP A 428 10.48 8.36 -2.58
N ALA A 429 11.46 7.50 -2.30
CA ALA A 429 12.55 7.81 -1.37
C ALA A 429 13.42 9.00 -1.84
N LEU A 430 13.69 9.09 -3.13
CA LEU A 430 14.45 10.19 -3.74
C LEU A 430 13.63 11.50 -3.77
N VAL A 431 12.32 11.40 -3.99
CA VAL A 431 11.38 12.52 -4.04
C VAL A 431 11.07 13.07 -2.64
N GLU A 432 10.89 12.20 -1.64
CA GLU A 432 10.62 12.59 -0.26
C GLU A 432 11.78 13.39 0.34
N GLY A 433 13.02 13.13 -0.08
CA GLY A 433 14.19 13.94 0.24
C GLY A 433 14.18 15.35 -0.37
N SER A 434 13.34 15.62 -1.38
CA SER A 434 13.31 16.89 -2.13
C SER A 434 12.13 17.81 -1.77
N ARG A 435 11.16 17.33 -0.97
CA ARG A 435 9.90 18.02 -0.66
C ARG A 435 10.05 19.02 0.49
N GLN A 436 10.62 20.20 0.19
CA GLN A 436 10.41 21.43 0.95
C GLN A 436 10.04 22.57 -0.02
N ASN A 437 8.74 22.92 -0.06
CA ASN A 437 8.06 24.15 -0.59
C ASN A 437 7.31 24.12 -1.97
N ASP A 438 5.97 24.00 -1.87
CA ASP A 438 4.80 24.82 -2.35
C ASP A 438 4.58 25.43 -3.79
N ILE A 439 3.54 24.91 -4.51
CA ILE A 439 2.24 25.49 -5.05
C ILE A 439 1.97 25.50 -6.59
N SER A 440 0.73 25.04 -6.93
CA SER A 440 -0.21 25.28 -8.06
C SER A 440 0.09 24.80 -9.50
N ALA A 441 -0.94 24.22 -10.15
CA ALA A 441 -0.90 23.72 -11.53
C ALA A 441 -1.89 24.48 -12.43
N ALA A 442 -1.40 24.93 -13.58
CA ALA A 442 -2.16 25.60 -14.63
C ALA A 442 -2.89 24.60 -15.54
N ASP A 443 -4.02 25.06 -16.07
CA ASP A 443 -4.94 24.41 -17.00
C ASP A 443 -4.30 24.28 -18.39
N LEU A 444 -4.38 23.10 -19.01
CA LEU A 444 -3.75 22.81 -20.30
C LEU A 444 -4.79 22.40 -21.33
N HIS A 445 -5.11 23.34 -22.21
CA HIS A 445 -5.81 23.08 -23.47
C HIS A 445 -4.84 22.51 -24.50
N GLY A 446 -4.96 21.21 -24.74
CA GLY A 446 -4.28 20.45 -25.80
C GLY A 446 -4.82 19.01 -25.81
N ASP A 447 -4.65 18.31 -26.93
CA ASP A 447 -5.07 16.91 -27.06
C ASP A 447 -4.43 16.04 -25.97
N CYS A 448 -5.21 15.10 -25.44
CA CYS A 448 -4.81 14.26 -24.31
C CYS A 448 -3.62 13.34 -24.66
N TRP A 449 -2.44 13.58 -24.07
CA TRP A 449 -1.25 12.71 -24.23
C TRP A 449 -1.48 11.24 -23.82
N CYS A 450 -2.50 10.99 -22.99
CA CYS A 450 -2.78 9.63 -22.52
C CYS A 450 -3.39 8.76 -23.62
N ILE A 451 -4.21 9.32 -24.51
CA ILE A 451 -4.92 8.49 -25.50
C ILE A 451 -3.92 7.84 -26.47
N PRO A 452 -2.93 8.56 -27.04
CA PRO A 452 -1.95 7.91 -27.88
C PRO A 452 -1.08 6.91 -27.09
N LEU A 453 -0.73 7.20 -25.83
CA LEU A 453 0.21 6.37 -25.05
C LEU A 453 -0.42 5.14 -24.39
N TYR A 454 -1.65 5.27 -23.92
CA TYR A 454 -2.37 4.29 -23.10
C TYR A 454 -3.67 3.79 -23.73
N GLY A 455 -4.06 4.31 -24.90
CA GLY A 455 -5.35 4.03 -25.54
C GLY A 455 -6.55 4.76 -24.89
N GLU A 456 -6.39 5.28 -23.68
CA GLU A 456 -7.46 5.93 -22.91
C GLU A 456 -6.96 7.11 -22.08
N LYS A 457 -7.88 7.98 -21.66
CA LYS A 457 -7.57 9.13 -20.80
C LYS A 457 -7.29 8.65 -19.37
N LYS A 458 -6.04 8.76 -18.93
CA LYS A 458 -5.66 8.53 -17.52
C LYS A 458 -5.84 9.83 -16.73
N PRO A 459 -6.45 9.81 -15.52
CA PRO A 459 -6.71 11.03 -14.75
C PRO A 459 -5.44 11.77 -14.33
N TRP A 460 -4.33 11.06 -14.21
CA TRP A 460 -3.02 11.59 -13.82
C TRP A 460 -2.10 11.88 -15.03
N GLY A 461 -2.31 11.23 -16.18
CA GLY A 461 -1.30 11.17 -17.23
C GLY A 461 -0.99 12.50 -17.90
N CYS A 462 -2.00 13.27 -18.32
CA CYS A 462 -1.76 14.57 -18.98
C CYS A 462 -1.08 15.59 -18.06
N ARG A 463 -1.52 15.64 -16.81
CA ARG A 463 -0.97 16.58 -15.81
C ARG A 463 0.48 16.24 -15.51
N TRP A 464 0.76 14.95 -15.28
CA TRP A 464 2.11 14.47 -15.04
C TRP A 464 3.02 14.74 -16.25
N TRP A 465 2.60 14.36 -17.46
CA TRP A 465 3.41 14.52 -18.68
C TRP A 465 3.79 15.98 -18.94
N SER A 466 2.83 16.89 -18.80
CA SER A 466 3.06 18.30 -19.07
C SER A 466 4.00 18.93 -18.04
N LYS A 467 3.90 18.51 -16.78
CA LYS A 467 4.82 18.95 -15.71
C LYS A 467 6.21 18.36 -15.89
N TRP A 468 6.29 17.10 -16.32
CA TRP A 468 7.54 16.45 -16.69
C TRP A 468 8.24 17.22 -17.82
N ILE A 469 7.54 17.53 -18.93
CA ILE A 469 8.09 18.34 -20.03
C ILE A 469 8.63 19.69 -19.52
N ALA A 470 7.83 20.42 -18.73
CA ALA A 470 8.22 21.73 -18.21
C ALA A 470 9.52 21.65 -17.37
N ASN A 471 9.66 20.60 -16.56
CA ASN A 471 10.86 20.36 -15.76
C ASN A 471 12.08 19.98 -16.62
N ILE A 472 11.90 19.18 -17.67
CA ILE A 472 12.99 18.86 -18.61
C ILE A 472 13.44 20.11 -19.36
N GLU A 473 12.53 20.92 -19.88
CA GLU A 473 12.87 22.16 -20.58
C GLU A 473 13.61 23.14 -19.66
N LEU A 474 13.20 23.23 -18.38
CA LEU A 474 13.89 24.01 -17.37
C LEU A 474 15.30 23.46 -17.06
N ALA A 475 15.46 22.13 -17.01
CA ALA A 475 16.76 21.46 -16.82
C ALA A 475 17.73 21.74 -17.96
N VAL A 476 17.27 21.59 -19.20
CA VAL A 476 18.06 21.91 -20.40
C VAL A 476 18.43 23.39 -20.42
N LYS A 477 17.48 24.29 -20.12
CA LYS A 477 17.75 25.74 -20.04
C LYS A 477 18.81 26.09 -18.98
N LYS A 478 18.89 25.31 -17.90
CA LYS A 478 19.88 25.46 -16.82
C LYS A 478 21.20 24.72 -17.08
N GLY A 479 21.37 24.08 -18.25
CA GLY A 479 22.57 23.32 -18.59
C GLY A 479 22.75 22.04 -17.77
N ALA A 480 21.66 21.47 -17.23
CA ALA A 480 21.73 20.21 -16.51
C ALA A 480 21.95 19.03 -17.47
N ILE A 481 22.69 18.01 -16.99
CA ILE A 481 22.89 16.75 -17.71
C ILE A 481 21.71 15.84 -17.39
N LEU A 482 21.00 15.37 -18.43
CA LEU A 482 19.86 14.48 -18.26
C LEU A 482 20.32 13.03 -18.16
N ASP A 483 19.84 12.29 -17.17
CA ASP A 483 20.11 10.85 -17.01
C ASP A 483 18.86 10.02 -17.28
N VAL A 484 18.98 8.99 -18.12
CA VAL A 484 17.93 8.01 -18.42
C VAL A 484 18.34 6.65 -17.85
N TYR A 485 17.53 6.11 -16.94
CA TYR A 485 17.80 4.83 -16.30
C TYR A 485 17.07 3.66 -16.98
N PHE A 486 17.85 2.64 -17.34
CA PHE A 486 17.38 1.37 -17.91
C PHE A 486 17.41 0.26 -16.87
N PHE A 487 16.56 -0.76 -17.04
CA PHE A 487 16.65 -1.99 -16.25
C PHE A 487 18.05 -2.64 -16.38
N ASN A 488 18.46 -3.39 -15.36
CA ASN A 488 19.78 -4.02 -15.31
C ASN A 488 20.04 -4.93 -16.53
N GLY A 489 21.17 -4.75 -17.21
CA GLY A 489 21.51 -5.48 -18.45
C GLY A 489 20.64 -5.14 -19.67
N LYS A 490 19.86 -4.05 -19.60
CA LYS A 490 18.96 -3.59 -20.66
C LYS A 490 19.27 -2.17 -21.14
N LYS A 491 20.47 -1.65 -20.87
CA LYS A 491 20.94 -0.37 -21.42
C LYS A 491 20.77 -0.31 -22.93
N GLY A 492 20.20 0.79 -23.43
CA GLY A 492 19.91 1.00 -24.85
C GLY A 492 18.74 0.17 -25.43
N LYS A 493 18.15 -0.76 -24.67
CA LYS A 493 17.03 -1.59 -25.14
C LYS A 493 15.67 -0.96 -24.83
N GLY A 494 14.67 -1.33 -25.63
CA GLY A 494 13.29 -0.87 -25.45
C GLY A 494 13.02 0.57 -25.89
N LYS A 495 13.97 1.25 -26.55
CA LYS A 495 13.73 2.57 -27.13
C LYS A 495 12.77 2.48 -28.31
N VAL A 496 12.01 3.55 -28.52
CA VAL A 496 11.06 3.67 -29.63
C VAL A 496 11.31 4.95 -30.40
N LYS A 497 11.03 4.92 -31.69
CA LYS A 497 11.32 6.03 -32.61
C LYS A 497 10.53 7.30 -32.29
N ASP A 498 9.27 7.12 -31.88
CA ASP A 498 8.37 8.21 -31.59
C ASP A 498 7.30 7.82 -30.56
N PHE A 499 6.58 8.84 -30.08
CA PHE A 499 5.53 8.71 -29.09
C PHE A 499 4.36 7.81 -29.54
N LEU A 500 4.05 7.82 -30.85
CA LEU A 500 2.97 7.00 -31.40
C LEU A 500 3.35 5.51 -31.38
N THR A 501 4.61 5.21 -31.67
CA THR A 501 5.18 3.86 -31.60
C THR A 501 5.12 3.35 -30.16
N ALA A 502 5.46 4.17 -29.15
CA ALA A 502 5.31 3.81 -27.74
C ALA A 502 3.86 3.37 -27.42
N GLY A 503 2.90 4.16 -27.89
CA GLY A 503 1.47 3.88 -27.78
C GLY A 503 1.04 2.56 -28.43
N GLN A 504 1.45 2.35 -29.68
CA GLN A 504 1.15 1.13 -30.42
C GLN A 504 1.76 -0.11 -29.75
N GLU A 505 3.01 -0.02 -29.29
CA GLU A 505 3.66 -1.10 -28.54
C GLU A 505 2.91 -1.41 -27.24
N HIS A 506 2.44 -0.38 -26.52
CA HIS A 506 1.63 -0.57 -25.32
C HIS A 506 0.34 -1.32 -25.61
N MET A 507 -0.42 -0.87 -26.60
CA MET A 507 -1.69 -1.51 -26.97
C MET A 507 -1.47 -2.95 -27.44
N ARG A 508 -0.40 -3.20 -28.21
CA ARG A 508 -0.02 -4.56 -28.59
C ARG A 508 0.33 -5.41 -27.36
N ARG A 509 1.09 -4.86 -26.41
CA ARG A 509 1.44 -5.54 -25.16
C ARG A 509 0.22 -5.87 -24.32
N GLU A 510 -0.71 -4.93 -24.14
CA GLU A 510 -1.97 -5.17 -23.42
C GLU A 510 -2.81 -6.24 -24.13
N ALA A 511 -2.89 -6.21 -25.47
CA ALA A 511 -3.58 -7.25 -26.24
C ALA A 511 -2.94 -8.64 -26.06
N ILE A 512 -1.60 -8.71 -26.01
CA ILE A 512 -0.88 -9.95 -25.70
C ILE A 512 -1.21 -10.41 -24.27
N PHE A 513 -1.09 -9.53 -23.27
CA PHE A 513 -1.39 -9.89 -21.87
C PHE A 513 -2.86 -10.22 -21.62
N ALA A 514 -3.80 -9.68 -22.39
CA ALA A 514 -5.21 -10.08 -22.32
C ALA A 514 -5.40 -11.58 -22.63
N ARG A 515 -4.54 -12.15 -23.50
CA ARG A 515 -4.52 -13.59 -23.80
C ARG A 515 -4.03 -14.44 -22.64
N LYS A 516 -3.54 -13.85 -21.55
CA LYS A 516 -3.19 -14.58 -20.33
C LYS A 516 -4.40 -15.35 -19.77
N ALA A 517 -5.60 -14.80 -19.90
CA ALA A 517 -6.84 -15.49 -19.50
C ALA A 517 -7.12 -16.74 -20.35
N ASP A 518 -6.69 -16.75 -21.62
CA ASP A 518 -6.81 -17.92 -22.50
C ASP A 518 -5.71 -18.94 -22.19
N PHE A 519 -4.49 -18.47 -21.92
CA PHE A 519 -3.39 -19.30 -21.45
C PHE A 519 -3.75 -20.05 -20.16
N GLU A 520 -4.36 -19.39 -19.17
CA GLU A 520 -4.78 -20.04 -17.92
C GLU A 520 -5.88 -21.11 -18.12
N LYS A 521 -6.56 -21.11 -19.26
CA LYS A 521 -7.52 -22.16 -19.68
C LYS A 521 -6.89 -23.22 -20.59
N SER A 522 -5.66 -23.02 -21.04
CA SER A 522 -4.97 -23.92 -21.97
C SER A 522 -4.57 -25.23 -21.31
N MET A 523 -4.41 -26.27 -22.12
CA MET A 523 -3.93 -27.58 -21.66
C MET A 523 -2.52 -27.48 -21.05
N ASP A 524 -1.64 -26.63 -21.59
CA ASP A 524 -0.27 -26.45 -21.10
C ASP A 524 -0.25 -25.90 -19.65
N TYR A 525 -1.14 -24.97 -19.34
CA TYR A 525 -1.28 -24.45 -17.97
C TYR A 525 -1.86 -25.50 -17.01
N GLN A 526 -2.87 -26.26 -17.44
CA GLN A 526 -3.42 -27.36 -16.64
C GLN A 526 -2.39 -28.45 -16.39
N GLN A 527 -1.61 -28.84 -17.41
CA GLN A 527 -0.51 -29.78 -17.26
C GLN A 527 0.55 -29.27 -16.28
N ALA A 528 0.88 -27.98 -16.31
CA ALA A 528 1.79 -27.39 -15.33
C ALA A 528 1.22 -27.41 -13.91
N LEU A 529 -0.09 -27.13 -13.74
CA LEU A 529 -0.79 -27.25 -12.45
C LEU A 529 -0.74 -28.68 -11.92
N ASP A 530 -1.08 -29.68 -12.75
CA ASP A 530 -1.02 -31.10 -12.41
C ASP A 530 0.40 -31.54 -12.07
N SER A 531 1.39 -30.93 -12.72
CA SER A 531 2.80 -31.19 -12.46
C SER A 531 3.30 -30.53 -11.17
N GLY A 532 2.54 -29.66 -10.50
CA GLY A 532 2.89 -29.05 -9.22
C GLY A 532 3.10 -27.53 -9.22
N LEU A 533 2.81 -26.81 -10.32
CA LEU A 533 2.85 -25.35 -10.36
C LEU A 533 2.08 -24.70 -9.21
N GLY A 534 0.93 -25.27 -8.83
CA GLY A 534 0.09 -24.79 -7.72
C GLY A 534 0.73 -24.87 -6.33
N HIS A 535 1.81 -25.62 -6.17
CA HIS A 535 2.56 -25.77 -4.92
C HIS A 535 3.65 -24.70 -4.73
N LEU A 536 3.98 -23.91 -5.77
CA LEU A 536 4.93 -22.81 -5.63
C LEU A 536 4.40 -21.74 -4.67
N SER A 537 5.32 -21.12 -3.93
CA SER A 537 4.98 -20.03 -3.02
C SER A 537 4.30 -18.88 -3.76
N LYS A 538 3.20 -18.39 -3.18
CA LYS A 538 2.45 -17.21 -3.64
C LYS A 538 2.86 -15.93 -2.91
N ASN A 539 3.77 -16.02 -1.94
CA ASN A 539 4.28 -14.87 -1.22
C ASN A 539 5.12 -14.00 -2.16
N GLN A 540 4.88 -12.69 -2.14
CA GLN A 540 5.64 -11.74 -2.94
C GLN A 540 7.04 -11.57 -2.34
N GLY A 541 8.06 -11.65 -3.19
CA GLY A 541 9.43 -11.31 -2.85
C GLY A 541 9.69 -9.81 -2.97
N PRO A 542 10.97 -9.39 -2.81
CA PRO A 542 11.40 -7.98 -2.79
C PRO A 542 11.10 -7.17 -4.06
N ASP A 543 10.83 -7.86 -5.17
CA ASP A 543 10.50 -7.27 -6.46
C ASP A 543 8.99 -7.28 -6.75
N SER A 544 8.20 -7.58 -5.71
CA SER A 544 6.74 -7.74 -5.72
C SER A 544 6.21 -8.91 -6.56
N SER A 545 7.08 -9.81 -7.03
CA SER A 545 6.68 -11.06 -7.70
C SER A 545 6.80 -12.26 -6.75
N SER A 546 5.91 -13.24 -6.89
CA SER A 546 6.04 -14.53 -6.20
C SER A 546 6.68 -15.58 -7.13
N PRO A 547 7.31 -16.64 -6.60
CA PRO A 547 7.78 -17.77 -7.41
C PRO A 547 6.69 -18.32 -8.34
N PHE A 548 5.45 -18.47 -7.81
CA PHE A 548 4.29 -18.82 -8.63
C PHE A 548 4.06 -17.83 -9.78
N ALA A 549 4.02 -16.52 -9.50
CA ALA A 549 3.76 -15.51 -10.52
C ALA A 549 4.85 -15.43 -11.60
N ARG A 550 6.13 -15.58 -11.22
CA ARG A 550 7.26 -15.64 -12.17
C ARG A 550 7.15 -16.84 -13.08
N GLU A 551 6.82 -18.00 -12.53
CA GLU A 551 6.70 -19.22 -13.29
C GLU A 551 5.48 -19.20 -14.23
N VAL A 552 4.33 -18.73 -13.76
CA VAL A 552 3.15 -18.50 -14.62
C VAL A 552 3.50 -17.56 -15.76
N HIS A 553 4.27 -16.49 -15.50
CA HIS A 553 4.71 -15.56 -16.54
C HIS A 553 5.65 -16.24 -17.54
N ARG A 554 6.60 -17.06 -17.10
CA ARG A 554 7.53 -17.82 -17.95
C ARG A 554 6.78 -18.79 -18.86
N LEU A 555 5.84 -19.57 -18.31
CA LEU A 555 4.99 -20.48 -19.09
C LEU A 555 4.12 -19.72 -20.09
N PHE A 556 3.56 -18.58 -19.68
CA PHE A 556 2.80 -17.72 -20.57
C PHE A 556 3.66 -17.25 -21.76
N LEU A 557 4.89 -16.78 -21.53
CA LEU A 557 5.81 -16.38 -22.61
C LEU A 557 6.16 -17.55 -23.55
N ALA A 558 6.34 -18.75 -23.01
CA ALA A 558 6.62 -19.95 -23.81
C ALA A 558 5.41 -20.37 -24.66
N TRP A 559 4.19 -20.21 -24.13
CA TRP A 559 2.92 -20.49 -24.82
C TRP A 559 2.61 -19.50 -25.95
N LEU A 560 3.12 -18.26 -25.85
CA LEU A 560 2.91 -17.27 -26.89
C LEU A 560 3.57 -17.66 -28.23
N PRO A 561 2.97 -17.24 -29.37
CA PRO A 561 3.62 -17.30 -30.67
C PRO A 561 4.99 -16.64 -30.62
N GLU A 562 5.94 -17.19 -31.37
CA GLU A 562 7.33 -16.72 -31.40
C GLU A 562 7.44 -15.21 -31.66
N GLU A 563 6.63 -14.68 -32.58
CA GLU A 563 6.60 -13.24 -32.90
C GLU A 563 6.22 -12.38 -31.68
N ASP A 564 5.21 -12.79 -30.92
CA ASP A 564 4.75 -12.05 -29.75
C ASP A 564 5.75 -12.16 -28.58
N ARG A 565 6.41 -13.31 -28.45
CA ARG A 565 7.48 -13.50 -27.47
C ARG A 565 8.67 -12.60 -27.78
N GLN A 566 9.17 -12.63 -29.02
CA GLN A 566 10.25 -11.76 -29.48
C GLN A 566 9.88 -10.28 -29.34
N PHE A 567 8.63 -9.92 -29.63
CA PHE A 567 8.13 -8.57 -29.41
C PHE A 567 8.21 -8.17 -27.94
N LEU A 568 7.72 -9.00 -27.00
CA LEU A 568 7.79 -8.70 -25.58
C LEU A 568 9.22 -8.58 -25.08
N GLU A 569 10.11 -9.48 -25.50
CA GLU A 569 11.54 -9.48 -25.16
C GLU A 569 12.28 -8.24 -25.69
N ALA A 570 12.00 -7.85 -26.95
CA ALA A 570 12.57 -6.64 -27.55
C ALA A 570 12.01 -5.37 -26.90
N ALA A 571 10.76 -5.43 -26.43
CA ALA A 571 10.09 -4.34 -25.73
C ALA A 571 10.58 -4.17 -24.27
N GLU A 572 11.39 -5.07 -23.73
CA GLU A 572 11.99 -4.92 -22.40
C GLU A 572 13.06 -3.82 -22.36
N GLY A 573 13.29 -3.26 -21.17
CA GLY A 573 14.37 -2.29 -20.89
C GLY A 573 13.88 -0.94 -20.40
N LEU A 574 12.75 -0.47 -20.94
CA LEU A 574 12.07 0.75 -20.50
C LEU A 574 10.58 0.48 -20.29
N GLY A 575 10.00 1.05 -19.23
CA GLY A 575 8.56 1.12 -19.03
C GLY A 575 7.90 1.96 -20.12
N ASN A 576 6.61 1.74 -20.41
CA ASN A 576 5.94 2.39 -21.54
C ASN A 576 5.99 3.93 -21.50
N SER A 577 5.78 4.52 -20.32
CA SER A 577 5.95 5.96 -20.12
C SER A 577 7.38 6.41 -20.39
N GLN A 578 8.38 5.64 -19.94
CA GLN A 578 9.79 5.95 -20.18
C GLN A 578 10.17 5.86 -21.66
N LYS A 579 9.62 4.89 -22.40
CA LYS A 579 9.82 4.81 -23.85
C LYS A 579 9.38 6.09 -24.53
N ALA A 580 8.21 6.60 -24.15
CA ALA A 580 7.70 7.87 -24.63
C ALA A 580 8.56 9.06 -24.19
N GLU A 581 9.06 9.08 -22.94
CA GLU A 581 9.97 10.12 -22.43
C GLU A 581 11.25 10.18 -23.27
N VAL A 582 11.90 9.03 -23.49
CA VAL A 582 13.13 8.91 -24.27
C VAL A 582 12.89 9.31 -25.72
N ALA A 583 11.81 8.83 -26.34
CA ALA A 583 11.46 9.23 -27.71
C ALA A 583 11.21 10.75 -27.84
N TRP A 584 10.63 11.37 -26.80
CA TRP A 584 10.44 12.82 -26.76
C TRP A 584 11.76 13.57 -26.64
N LEU A 585 12.69 13.11 -25.79
CA LEU A 585 14.04 13.68 -25.65
C LEU A 585 14.82 13.61 -26.97
N GLU A 586 14.80 12.45 -27.63
CA GLU A 586 15.46 12.23 -28.92
C GLU A 586 14.87 13.13 -30.01
N ARG A 587 13.53 13.23 -30.08
CA ARG A 587 12.84 14.13 -31.02
C ARG A 587 13.21 15.60 -30.81
N LYS A 588 13.43 16.02 -29.56
CA LYS A 588 13.87 17.39 -29.23
C LYS A 588 15.35 17.62 -29.50
N GLY A 589 16.14 16.56 -29.74
CA GLY A 589 17.59 16.64 -29.89
C GLY A 589 18.30 16.90 -28.56
N TYR A 590 17.68 16.57 -27.42
CA TYR A 590 18.28 16.75 -26.11
C TYR A 590 19.26 15.62 -25.82
N CYS A 591 20.48 15.98 -25.41
CA CYS A 591 21.49 15.01 -25.00
C CYS A 591 21.15 14.44 -23.61
N TYR A 592 21.32 13.14 -23.43
CA TYR A 592 21.18 12.47 -22.15
C TYR A 592 22.20 11.33 -22.01
N VAL A 593 22.47 10.92 -20.77
CA VAL A 593 23.35 9.80 -20.43
C VAL A 593 22.49 8.59 -20.08
N GLU A 594 22.74 7.48 -20.76
CA GLU A 594 22.12 6.21 -20.42
C GLU A 594 22.85 5.58 -19.23
N LYS A 595 22.10 5.23 -18.18
CA LYS A 595 22.62 4.56 -16.97
C LYS A 595 21.82 3.29 -16.71
N GLU A 596 22.45 2.24 -16.20
CA GLU A 596 21.71 1.10 -15.66
C GLU A 596 21.30 1.36 -14.21
N VAL A 597 20.17 0.79 -13.77
CA VAL A 597 19.72 0.90 -12.36
C VAL A 597 20.75 0.33 -11.38
N SER A 598 21.57 -0.63 -11.80
CA SER A 598 22.68 -1.17 -11.01
C SER A 598 23.78 -0.14 -10.71
N GLU A 599 23.99 0.85 -11.61
CA GLU A 599 25.02 1.89 -11.44
C GLU A 599 24.73 2.80 -10.24
N LEU A 600 23.45 3.07 -9.92
CA LEU A 600 23.03 3.86 -8.74
C LEU A 600 23.50 3.27 -7.42
N ARG A 601 23.52 1.94 -7.34
CA ARG A 601 23.96 1.25 -6.11
C ARG A 601 25.47 1.37 -5.93
N SER A 602 26.22 1.47 -7.02
CA SER A 602 27.68 1.59 -6.99
C SER A 602 28.15 3.01 -6.69
N SER A 603 27.36 4.02 -7.05
CA SER A 603 27.71 5.45 -6.88
C SER A 603 27.32 6.03 -5.53
N SER A 604 26.50 5.33 -4.74
CA SER A 604 26.23 5.73 -3.37
C SER A 604 27.55 5.66 -2.61
N PRO A 605 28.13 6.79 -2.15
CA PRO A 605 29.39 6.78 -1.44
C PRO A 605 29.24 5.78 -0.31
N LYS A 606 30.06 4.71 -0.32
CA LYS A 606 30.11 3.76 0.79
C LYS A 606 30.19 4.63 2.02
N ALA A 607 29.17 4.58 2.88
CA ALA A 607 29.20 5.29 4.14
C ALA A 607 30.48 4.83 4.81
N THR A 608 31.52 5.67 4.77
CA THR A 608 32.74 5.43 5.51
C THR A 608 32.28 5.43 6.95
N ASP A 609 32.33 4.27 7.60
CA ASP A 609 31.92 4.10 8.99
C ASP A 609 32.45 5.29 9.81
N PRO A 610 31.59 6.12 10.40
CA PRO A 610 32.05 7.29 11.15
C PRO A 610 32.73 6.94 12.48
N ILE A 611 33.06 5.67 12.74
CA ILE A 611 33.53 5.19 14.04
C ILE A 611 34.75 4.29 13.81
N GLY A 612 35.91 4.93 13.69
CA GLY A 612 37.18 4.23 13.53
C GLY A 612 38.43 5.12 13.53
N GLN A 613 38.29 6.45 13.57
CA GLN A 613 39.43 7.29 13.94
C GLN A 613 39.60 7.21 15.45
N ALA A 614 40.52 6.34 15.85
CA ALA A 614 41.13 6.35 17.16
C ALA A 614 41.55 7.79 17.50
N ILE A 615 40.99 8.31 18.60
CA ILE A 615 41.56 9.45 19.30
C ILE A 615 42.95 9.00 19.74
N GLU A 616 43.99 9.51 19.09
CA GLU A 616 45.35 9.41 19.62
C GLU A 616 45.35 10.05 21.01
N PRO A 617 45.83 9.35 22.06
CA PRO A 617 46.04 9.99 23.34
C PRO A 617 47.25 10.92 23.23
N ILE A 618 47.01 12.23 23.36
CA ILE A 618 48.04 13.21 23.74
C ILE A 618 48.61 12.74 25.10
N PRO A 619 49.93 12.53 25.25
CA PRO A 619 51.00 13.50 24.94
C PRO A 619 52.09 13.04 23.96
#